data_AF-A0AAX0LBH8-F1
#
_entry.id   AF-A0AAX0LBH8-F1
#
_cell.length_a   1.000
_cell.length_b   1.000
_cell.length_c   1.000
_cell.angle_alpha   90.00
_cell.angle_beta   90.00
_cell.angle_gamma   90.00
#
_symmetry.space_group_name_H-M   'P 1'
#
loop_
_entity.id
_entity.type
_entity.pdbx_description
1 polymer ?
#
loop_
_entity_poly.entity_id
_entity_poly.type
_entity_poly.pdbx_seq_one_letter_code
_entity_poly.pdbx_strand_id
1 'polypeptide(L)'
;MGLGKIVDSILPSADAFSEFRNQCIIGSMKTTLRERWQEVVEEINRSNLPNIYLLTTDNNISENQIKQMREHNIILVVNKEVKDTFLNYRNVISFETYLTTNIPQVLKYWEDQNEH
;
A
#
# COMPACT_ATOMS: atom_id res chain seq x y z
N MET A 1 15.59 13.08 -2.07
CA MET A 1 14.79 12.39 -1.04
C MET A 1 14.95 10.89 -1.26
N GLY A 2 15.51 10.17 -0.30
CA GLY A 2 15.75 8.73 -0.45
C GLY A 2 14.48 7.94 -0.16
N LEU A 3 13.64 7.74 -1.17
CA LEU A 3 12.66 6.65 -1.14
C LEU A 3 13.47 5.35 -1.06
N GLY A 4 13.31 4.62 0.06
CA GLY A 4 14.11 3.43 0.33
C GLY A 4 13.97 2.36 -0.75
N LYS A 5 14.92 1.43 -0.79
CA LYS A 5 15.02 0.33 -1.78
C LYS A 5 13.78 -0.58 -1.87
N ILE A 6 12.83 -0.45 -0.94
CA ILE A 6 11.62 -1.29 -0.80
C ILE A 6 10.41 -0.69 -1.53
N VAL A 7 10.46 0.57 -1.97
CA VAL A 7 9.37 1.18 -2.72
C VAL A 7 9.47 0.77 -4.20
N ASP A 8 8.49 0.01 -4.67
CA ASP A 8 8.42 -0.44 -6.07
C ASP A 8 7.64 0.54 -6.94
N SER A 9 6.69 1.27 -6.37
CA SER A 9 5.84 2.20 -7.11
C SER A 9 5.44 3.41 -6.29
N ILE A 10 5.32 4.54 -6.97
CA ILE A 10 4.78 5.80 -6.45
C ILE A 10 3.83 6.33 -7.50
N LEU A 11 2.58 6.56 -7.11
CA LEU A 11 1.55 7.08 -7.99
C LEU A 11 0.97 8.38 -7.42
N PRO A 12 0.67 9.38 -8.28
CA PRO A 12 0.84 9.34 -9.73
C PRO A 12 2.30 9.50 -10.19
N SER A 13 3.14 10.18 -9.39
CA SER A 13 4.55 10.42 -9.73
C SER A 13 5.38 10.75 -8.48
N ALA A 14 6.71 10.71 -8.62
CA ALA A 14 7.63 11.14 -7.56
C ALA A 14 7.55 12.66 -7.28
N ASP A 15 7.18 13.46 -8.28
CA ASP A 15 7.00 14.91 -8.13
C ASP A 15 5.75 15.21 -7.30
N ALA A 16 4.63 14.57 -7.64
CA ALA A 16 3.39 14.64 -6.86
C ALA A 16 3.60 14.17 -5.41
N PHE A 17 4.43 13.15 -5.21
CA PHE A 17 4.82 12.72 -3.87
C PHE A 17 5.63 13.80 -3.14
N SER A 18 6.57 14.45 -3.80
CA SER A 18 7.37 15.53 -3.20
C SER A 18 6.51 16.74 -2.82
N GLU A 19 5.43 16.99 -3.58
CA GLU A 19 4.47 18.07 -3.34
C GLU A 19 3.46 17.71 -2.23
N PHE A 20 2.73 16.60 -2.37
CA PHE A 20 1.70 16.19 -1.40
C PHE A 20 1.61 14.67 -1.21
N ARG A 21 2.53 14.16 -0.39
CA ARG A 21 2.68 12.74 -0.01
C ARG A 21 1.39 12.03 0.43
N ASN A 22 0.48 12.74 1.09
CA ASN A 22 -0.75 12.16 1.62
C ASN A 22 -1.80 11.83 0.54
N GLN A 23 -1.65 12.41 -0.67
CA GLN A 23 -2.50 12.12 -1.82
C GLN A 23 -1.75 11.29 -2.87
N CYS A 24 -0.79 10.49 -2.44
CA CYS A 24 -0.06 9.57 -3.31
C CYS A 24 -0.24 8.13 -2.83
N ILE A 25 -0.11 7.20 -3.76
CA ILE A 25 -0.01 5.77 -3.45
C ILE A 25 1.47 5.41 -3.43
N ILE A 26 1.88 4.75 -2.36
CA ILE A 26 3.20 4.13 -2.24
C ILE A 26 2.96 2.63 -2.23
N GLY A 27 3.47 1.93 -3.24
CA GLY A 27 3.32 0.49 -3.38
C GLY A 27 4.64 -0.25 -3.18
N SER A 28 4.59 -1.33 -2.41
CA SER A 28 5.64 -2.33 -2.32
C SER A 28 5.05 -3.71 -2.64
N MET A 29 5.82 -4.59 -3.28
CA MET A 29 5.34 -5.85 -3.81
C MET A 29 6.21 -7.01 -3.28
N LYS A 30 5.56 -8.04 -2.72
CA LYS A 30 6.22 -9.29 -2.32
C LYS A 30 5.34 -10.47 -2.67
N THR A 31 5.82 -11.41 -3.48
CA THR A 31 5.07 -12.63 -3.86
C THR A 31 4.67 -13.45 -2.63
N THR A 32 5.55 -13.53 -1.63
CA THR A 32 5.29 -14.14 -0.31
C THR A 32 5.74 -13.19 0.79
N LEU A 33 5.07 -13.18 1.95
CA LEU A 33 5.36 -12.28 3.07
C LEU A 33 6.34 -12.89 4.06
N ARG A 34 5.99 -14.06 4.62
CA ARG A 34 6.69 -14.71 5.76
C ARG A 34 7.06 -13.70 6.86
N GLU A 35 8.31 -13.64 7.30
CA GLU A 35 8.86 -12.59 8.18
C GLU A 35 9.34 -11.33 7.42
N ARG A 36 9.53 -11.43 6.10
CA ARG A 36 10.14 -10.38 5.26
C ARG A 36 9.28 -9.13 5.07
N TRP A 37 8.01 -9.15 5.47
CA TRP A 37 7.19 -7.93 5.47
C TRP A 37 7.66 -6.95 6.56
N GLN A 38 8.39 -7.41 7.59
CA GLN A 38 8.94 -6.54 8.64
C GLN A 38 10.00 -5.57 8.08
N GLU A 39 10.72 -5.96 7.02
CA GLU A 39 11.62 -5.05 6.30
C GLU A 39 10.87 -3.80 5.80
N VAL A 40 9.61 -3.97 5.37
CA VAL A 40 8.76 -2.86 4.92
C VAL A 40 8.44 -1.91 6.07
N VAL A 41 8.19 -2.46 7.26
CA VAL A 41 7.91 -1.67 8.48
C VAL A 41 9.11 -0.79 8.85
N GLU A 42 10.32 -1.35 8.83
CA GLU A 42 11.55 -0.62 9.13
C GLU A 42 11.74 0.59 8.20
N GLU A 43 11.43 0.41 6.92
CA GLU A 43 11.51 1.47 5.91
C GLU A 43 10.42 2.54 6.08
N ILE A 44 9.18 2.17 6.36
CA ILE A 44 8.09 3.12 6.66
C ILE A 44 8.50 4.04 7.81
N ASN A 45 9.02 3.45 8.89
CA ASN A 45 9.45 4.18 10.09
C ASN A 45 10.62 5.13 9.78
N ARG A 46 11.57 4.71 8.94
CA ARG A 46 12.72 5.55 8.56
C ARG A 46 12.32 6.72 7.67
N SER A 47 11.39 6.49 6.74
CA SER A 47 10.99 7.48 5.73
C SER A 47 9.75 8.31 6.10
N ASN A 48 9.17 8.06 7.28
CA ASN A 48 7.95 8.71 7.79
C ASN A 48 6.84 8.74 6.73
N LEU A 49 6.59 7.57 6.12
CA LEU A 49 5.57 7.42 5.08
C LEU A 49 4.19 7.31 5.75
N PRO A 50 3.13 7.92 5.16
CA PRO A 50 1.80 7.91 5.76
C PRO A 50 1.21 6.51 5.78
N ASN A 51 0.84 5.97 4.61
CA ASN A 51 0.36 4.60 4.42
C ASN A 51 1.14 3.97 3.26
N ILE A 52 1.38 2.65 3.34
CA ILE A 52 1.92 1.88 2.22
C ILE A 52 0.95 0.78 1.82
N TYR A 53 0.83 0.55 0.51
CA TYR A 53 0.14 -0.60 -0.05
C TYR A 53 1.16 -1.71 -0.25
N LEU A 54 1.00 -2.81 0.49
CA LEU A 54 1.81 -4.01 0.33
C LEU A 54 1.05 -5.04 -0.48
N LEU A 55 1.46 -5.22 -1.74
CA LEU A 55 0.84 -6.14 -2.68
C LEU A 55 1.46 -7.52 -2.54
N THR A 56 0.62 -8.55 -2.48
CA THR A 56 1.09 -9.93 -2.37
C THR A 56 0.14 -10.94 -2.99
N THR A 57 0.69 -12.05 -3.46
CA THR A 57 -0.06 -13.24 -3.88
C THR A 57 0.08 -14.37 -2.85
N ASP A 58 0.51 -14.06 -1.63
CA ASP A 58 0.59 -15.01 -0.54
C ASP A 58 -0.83 -15.38 -0.06
N ASN A 59 -1.10 -16.67 0.04
CA ASN A 59 -2.38 -17.17 0.55
C ASN A 59 -2.29 -17.60 2.02
N ASN A 60 -1.09 -17.62 2.61
CA ASN A 60 -0.86 -18.07 3.98
C ASN A 60 -0.55 -16.87 4.89
N ILE A 61 -1.58 -16.07 5.15
CA ILE A 61 -1.50 -14.88 5.99
C ILE A 61 -2.32 -15.13 7.25
N SER A 62 -1.74 -14.85 8.42
CA SER A 62 -2.43 -14.94 9.70
C SER A 62 -3.13 -13.63 10.08
N GLU A 63 -4.19 -13.72 10.88
CA GLU A 63 -4.83 -12.54 11.46
C GLU A 63 -3.86 -11.68 12.29
N ASN A 64 -2.90 -12.32 12.98
CA ASN A 64 -1.91 -11.61 13.77
C ASN A 64 -1.00 -10.74 12.89
N GLN A 65 -0.54 -11.26 11.75
CA GLN A 65 0.22 -10.46 10.78
C GLN A 65 -0.60 -9.27 10.26
N ILE A 66 -1.88 -9.47 9.93
CA ILE A 66 -2.77 -8.39 9.47
C ILE A 66 -2.93 -7.30 10.54
N LYS A 67 -3.10 -7.68 11.80
CA LYS A 67 -3.21 -6.74 12.92
C LYS A 67 -1.92 -5.92 13.10
N GLN A 68 -0.77 -6.58 13.04
CA GLN A 68 0.53 -5.90 13.12
C GLN A 68 0.75 -4.96 11.93
N MET A 69 0.41 -5.39 10.71
CA MET A 69 0.47 -4.53 9.52
C MET A 69 -0.38 -3.27 9.67
N ARG A 70 -1.58 -3.39 10.25
CA ARG A 70 -2.45 -2.24 10.53
C ARG A 70 -1.80 -1.25 11.49
N GLU A 71 -1.12 -1.72 12.52
CA GLU A 71 -0.42 -0.89 13.51
C GLU A 71 0.74 -0.09 12.87
N HIS A 72 1.26 -0.56 11.74
CA HIS A 72 2.33 0.07 10.96
C HIS A 72 1.84 0.76 9.69
N ASN A 73 0.56 1.11 9.60
CA ASN A 73 -0.04 1.80 8.45
C ASN A 73 0.14 1.07 7.09
N ILE A 74 0.20 -0.27 7.15
CA ILE A 74 0.25 -1.11 5.95
C ILE A 74 -1.16 -1.53 5.57
N ILE A 75 -1.53 -1.22 4.34
CA ILE A 75 -2.71 -1.75 3.65
C ILE A 75 -2.25 -2.94 2.81
N LEU A 76 -2.71 -4.13 3.15
CA LEU A 76 -2.38 -5.34 2.43
C LEU A 76 -3.32 -5.49 1.21
N VAL A 77 -2.75 -5.65 0.02
CA VAL A 77 -3.47 -5.89 -1.23
C VAL A 77 -3.26 -7.35 -1.62
N VAL A 78 -4.37 -8.09 -1.68
CA VAL A 78 -4.36 -9.55 -1.87
C VAL A 78 -5.32 -9.98 -2.96
N ASN A 79 -5.22 -11.25 -3.39
CA ASN A 79 -6.25 -11.86 -4.23
C ASN A 79 -7.60 -11.89 -3.51
N LYS A 80 -8.68 -11.80 -4.28
CA LYS A 80 -10.05 -11.79 -3.75
C LYS A 80 -10.35 -12.94 -2.79
N GLU A 81 -9.91 -14.15 -3.12
CA GLU A 81 -10.09 -15.35 -2.27
C GLU A 81 -9.52 -15.17 -0.86
N VAL A 82 -8.36 -14.52 -0.74
CA VAL A 82 -7.74 -14.18 0.54
C VAL A 82 -8.49 -13.02 1.21
N LYS A 83 -8.93 -12.02 0.44
CA LYS A 83 -9.74 -10.92 1.01
C LYS A 83 -11.05 -11.44 1.63
N ASP A 84 -11.66 -12.44 1.02
CA ASP A 84 -12.93 -13.04 1.48
C ASP A 84 -12.79 -13.77 2.83
N THR A 85 -11.58 -14.19 3.22
CA THR A 85 -11.33 -14.73 4.58
C THR A 85 -11.11 -13.62 5.62
N PHE A 86 -10.82 -12.39 5.19
CA PHE A 86 -10.52 -11.23 6.04
C PHE A 86 -11.47 -10.05 5.81
N LEU A 87 -12.76 -10.32 5.60
CA LEU A 87 -13.77 -9.28 5.31
C LEU A 87 -13.84 -8.18 6.38
N ASN A 88 -13.67 -8.55 7.65
CA ASN A 88 -13.74 -7.62 8.78
C ASN A 88 -12.50 -6.72 8.94
N TYR A 89 -11.41 -7.01 8.22
CA TYR A 89 -10.17 -6.24 8.27
C TYR A 89 -10.16 -5.16 7.20
N ARG A 90 -10.25 -3.90 7.63
CA ARG A 90 -10.24 -2.72 6.72
C ARG A 90 -8.89 -2.48 6.05
N ASN A 91 -7.80 -2.92 6.67
CA ASN A 91 -6.44 -2.82 6.13
C ASN A 91 -6.08 -3.99 5.20
N VAL A 92 -7.05 -4.81 4.80
CA VAL A 92 -6.89 -5.82 3.75
C VAL A 92 -7.87 -5.46 2.65
N ILE A 93 -7.37 -5.28 1.43
CA ILE A 93 -8.17 -4.99 0.24
C ILE A 93 -7.83 -5.98 -0.87
N SER A 94 -8.75 -6.11 -1.82
CA SER A 94 -8.51 -6.93 -3.02
C SER A 94 -7.70 -6.14 -4.06
N PHE A 95 -7.00 -6.84 -4.95
CA PHE A 95 -6.38 -6.21 -6.13
C PHE A 95 -7.40 -5.43 -6.95
N GLU A 96 -8.63 -5.91 -7.07
CA GLU A 96 -9.72 -5.23 -7.76
C GLU A 96 -10.00 -3.87 -7.11
N THR A 97 -10.19 -3.83 -5.78
CA THR A 97 -10.38 -2.56 -5.06
C THR A 97 -9.20 -1.61 -5.26
N TYR A 98 -7.98 -2.13 -5.20
CA TYR A 98 -6.77 -1.32 -5.39
C TYR A 98 -6.72 -0.70 -6.79
N LEU A 99 -6.91 -1.52 -7.83
CA LEU A 99 -6.78 -1.11 -9.23
C LEU A 99 -7.96 -0.28 -9.75
N THR A 100 -9.19 -0.60 -9.34
CA THR A 100 -10.40 0.04 -9.90
C THR A 100 -10.95 1.16 -9.04
N THR A 101 -10.52 1.27 -7.78
CA THR A 101 -11.03 2.29 -6.86
C THR A 101 -9.90 3.17 -6.32
N ASN A 102 -8.91 2.59 -5.65
CA ASN A 102 -7.90 3.39 -4.96
C ASN A 102 -6.98 4.16 -5.92
N ILE A 103 -6.43 3.49 -6.94
CA ILE A 103 -5.61 4.16 -7.96
C ILE A 103 -6.41 5.25 -8.68
N PRO A 104 -7.58 4.99 -9.29
CA PRO A 104 -8.33 6.01 -10.01
C PRO A 104 -8.73 7.20 -9.13
N GLN A 105 -9.06 6.98 -7.85
CA GLN A 105 -9.39 8.07 -6.93
C GLN A 105 -8.20 9.02 -6.73
N VAL A 106 -6.99 8.48 -6.59
CA VAL A 106 -5.78 9.29 -6.45
C VAL A 106 -5.44 10.00 -7.75
N LEU A 107 -5.52 9.31 -8.89
CA LEU A 107 -5.26 9.94 -10.19
C LEU A 107 -6.21 11.11 -10.44
N LYS A 108 -7.51 10.91 -10.19
CA LYS A 108 -8.53 11.96 -10.34
C LYS A 108 -8.23 13.19 -9.48
N TYR A 109 -7.81 13.01 -8.23
CA TYR A 109 -7.44 14.13 -7.37
C TYR A 109 -6.40 15.03 -8.05
N TRP A 110 -5.37 14.43 -8.65
CA TRP A 110 -4.29 15.19 -9.31
C TRP A 110 -4.69 15.72 -10.69
N GLU A 111 -5.57 15.03 -11.43
CA GLU A 111 -6.18 15.56 -12.65
C GLU A 111 -6.95 16.86 -12.37
N ASP A 112 -7.81 16.85 -11.34
CA ASP A 112 -8.61 18.00 -10.95
C ASP A 112 -7.74 19.22 -10.52
N GLN A 113 -6.53 18.98 -9.98
CA GLN A 113 -5.58 20.05 -9.64
C GLN A 113 -4.90 20.68 -10.86
N ASN A 114 -4.72 19.93 -11.96
CA ASN A 114 -4.03 20.41 -13.16
C ASN A 114 -4.94 21.24 -14.08
N GLU A 115 -6.25 21.20 -13.88
CA GLU A 115 -7.23 21.98 -14.64
C GLU A 115 -7.46 23.41 -14.09
N HIS A 116 -6.79 23.79 -13.00
CA HIS A 116 -6.85 25.10 -12.36
C HIS A 116 -5.49 25.82 -12.34
#